data_AF-A0A1V1PQ05-F1
#
_entry.id   AF-A0A1V1PQ05-F1
#
_cell.length_a   1.000
_cell.length_b   1.000
_cell.length_c   1.000
_cell.angle_alpha   90.00
_cell.angle_beta   90.00
_cell.angle_gamma   90.00
#
_symmetry.space_group_name_H-M   'P 1'
#
loop_
_entity.id
_entity.type
_entity.pdbx_description
1 polymer ?
#
loop_
_entity_poly.entity_id
_entity_poly.type
_entity_poly.pdbx_seq_one_letter_code
_entity_poly.pdbx_strand_id
1 'polypeptide(L)' 'MPIRVNGRLERSITEAAGELGIAVTTLRNYIRREVFDPPPRVWQGSKSVSYFPDHYMARAKQALMDLRR' A
#
# COMPACT_ATOMS: atom_id res chain seq x y z
N MET A 1 10.76 2.58 -6.04
CA MET A 1 11.36 3.68 -5.24
C MET A 1 10.50 3.94 -4.01
N PRO A 2 11.09 3.92 -2.80
CA PRO A 2 10.40 4.23 -1.54
C PRO A 2 10.07 5.72 -1.42
N ILE A 3 9.11 6.04 -0.56
CA ILE A 3 8.59 7.38 -0.28
C ILE A 3 9.14 7.84 1.06
N ARG A 4 9.74 9.02 1.14
CA ARG A 4 10.17 9.59 2.41
C ARG A 4 8.99 10.28 3.11
N VAL A 5 8.61 9.79 4.28
CA VAL A 5 7.50 10.31 5.09
C VAL A 5 8.00 10.52 6.52
N ASN A 6 7.93 11.74 7.05
CA ASN A 6 8.38 12.07 8.41
C ASN A 6 9.81 11.58 8.72
N GLY A 7 10.72 11.66 7.75
CA GLY A 7 12.10 11.18 7.89
C GLY A 7 12.30 9.66 7.74
N ARG A 8 11.22 8.88 7.70
CA ARG A 8 11.23 7.42 7.45
C ARG A 8 11.06 7.10 5.97
N LEU A 9 11.67 6.01 5.54
CA LEU A 9 11.47 5.44 4.20
C LEU A 9 10.30 4.48 4.27
N GLU A 10 9.20 4.87 3.65
CA GLU A 10 7.98 4.09 3.53
C GLU A 10 7.90 3.47 2.13
N ARG A 11 7.16 2.38 1.99
CA ARG A 11 6.96 1.75 0.69
C ARG A 11 6.05 2.61 -0.20
N SER A 12 6.39 2.68 -1.49
CA SER A 12 5.45 3.16 -2.51
C SER A 12 4.50 2.04 -2.92
N ILE A 13 3.47 2.40 -3.70
CA ILE A 13 2.51 1.43 -4.23
C ILE A 13 3.18 0.31 -5.05
N THR A 14 4.29 0.61 -5.73
CA THR A 14 5.03 -0.37 -6.52
C THR A 14 5.78 -1.35 -5.64
N GLU A 15 6.46 -0.85 -4.59
CA GLU A 15 7.15 -1.71 -3.61
C GLU A 15 6.13 -2.59 -2.86
N ALA A 16 5.02 -1.98 -2.41
CA ALA A 16 3.95 -2.68 -1.70
C ALA A 16 3.33 -3.79 -2.55
N ALA A 17 3.06 -3.53 -3.83
CA ALA A 17 2.54 -4.55 -4.75
C ALA A 17 3.54 -5.70 -4.94
N GLY A 18 4.83 -5.38 -5.08
CA GLY A 18 5.91 -6.36 -5.17
C GLY A 18 6.00 -7.25 -3.94
N GLU A 19 5.97 -6.67 -2.74
CA GLU A 19 6.01 -7.43 -1.48
C GLU A 19 4.76 -8.30 -1.26
N LEU A 20 3.59 -7.86 -1.71
CA LEU A 20 2.35 -8.65 -1.65
C LEU A 20 2.26 -9.70 -2.77
N GLY A 21 3.19 -9.69 -3.73
CA GLY A 21 3.19 -10.62 -4.88
C GLY A 21 2.01 -10.41 -5.83
N ILE A 22 1.49 -9.18 -5.95
CA ILE A 22 0.37 -8.82 -6.82
C ILE A 22 0.75 -7.68 -7.76
N ALA A 23 0.01 -7.52 -8.87
CA ALA A 23 0.20 -6.37 -9.75
C ALA A 23 -0.24 -5.06 -9.06
N VAL A 24 0.39 -3.94 -9.42
CA VAL A 24 0.00 -2.60 -8.92
C VAL A 24 -1.46 -2.28 -9.26
N THR A 25 -1.93 -2.69 -10.43
CA THR A 25 -3.33 -2.55 -10.85
C THR A 25 -4.28 -3.35 -9.95
N THR A 26 -3.89 -4.56 -9.56
CA THR A 26 -4.62 -5.40 -8.60
C THR A 26 -4.67 -4.74 -7.23
N LEU A 27 -3.54 -4.24 -6.72
CA LEU A 27 -3.49 -3.52 -5.45
C LEU A 27 -4.43 -2.30 -5.45
N ARG A 28 -4.41 -1.49 -6.52
CA ARG A 28 -5.35 -0.35 -6.67
C ARG A 28 -6.80 -0.81 -6.72
N ASN A 29 -7.08 -1.93 -7.39
CA ASN A 29 -8.43 -2.47 -7.49
C ASN A 29 -8.92 -2.95 -6.11
N TYR A 30 -8.10 -3.64 -5.34
CA TYR A 30 -8.45 -4.07 -3.98
C TYR A 30 -8.69 -2.91 -3.04
N ILE A 31 -7.90 -1.84 -3.12
CA ILE A 31 -8.16 -0.61 -2.36
C ILE A 31 -9.48 0.03 -2.80
N ARG A 32 -9.75 0.09 -4.12
CA ARG A 32 -11.00 0.66 -4.65
C ARG A 32 -12.25 -0.17 -4.28
N ARG A 33 -12.09 -1.48 -4.14
CA ARG A 33 -13.15 -2.43 -3.77
C ARG A 33 -13.27 -2.63 -2.26
N GLU A 34 -12.55 -1.85 -1.47
CA GLU A 34 -12.56 -1.91 0.00
C GLU A 34 -12.15 -3.29 0.56
N VAL A 35 -11.41 -4.08 -0.24
CA VAL A 35 -10.78 -5.34 0.21
C VAL A 35 -9.59 -5.02 1.11
N PHE A 36 -8.88 -3.93 0.81
CA PHE A 36 -7.90 -3.34 1.71
C PHE A 36 -8.37 -1.96 2.14
N ASP A 37 -8.00 -1.58 3.36
CA ASP A 37 -8.17 -0.20 3.83
C ASP A 37 -7.53 0.80 2.84
N PRO A 38 -8.05 2.02 2.73
CA PRO A 38 -7.37 3.06 1.98
C PRO A 38 -5.99 3.36 2.61
N PRO A 39 -4.90 3.36 1.81
CA PRO A 39 -3.58 3.63 2.34
C PRO A 39 -3.48 5.09 2.80
N PRO A 40 -2.67 5.35 3.83
CA PRO A 40 -2.43 6.71 4.27
C PRO A 40 -1.76 7.53 3.17
N ARG A 41 -2.02 8.83 3.18
CA ARG A 41 -1.52 9.78 2.18
C ARG A 41 -0.68 10.85 2.86
N VAL A 42 0.40 11.23 2.20
CA VAL A 42 1.25 12.37 2.60
C VAL A 42 1.25 13.40 1.47
N TRP A 43 1.30 14.68 1.83
CA TRP A 43 1.51 15.75 0.87
C TRP A 43 3.00 15.89 0.59
N GLN A 44 3.39 15.76 -0.67
CA GLN A 44 4.72 16.10 -1.16
C GLN A 44 4.60 17.26 -2.15
N GLY A 45 4.95 18.46 -1.68
CA GLY A 45 4.69 19.69 -2.41
C GLY A 45 3.19 19.86 -2.66
N SER A 46 2.79 19.88 -3.93
CA SER A 46 1.39 20.02 -4.37
C SER A 46 0.66 18.70 -4.62
N LYS A 47 1.33 17.54 -4.46
CA LYS A 47 0.74 16.23 -4.77
C LYS A 47 0.52 15.41 -3.49
N SER A 48 -0.64 14.75 -3.40
CA SER A 48 -0.84 13.71 -2.39
C SER A 48 -0.31 12.38 -2.91
N VAL A 49 0.54 11.72 -2.13
CA VAL A 49 1.15 10.43 -2.46
C VAL A 49 0.74 9.43 -1.41
N SER A 50 0.25 8.27 -1.86
CA SER A 50 -0.08 7.15 -0.97
C SER A 50 1.19 6.40 -0.58
N TYR A 51 1.33 6.10 0.71
CA TYR A 51 2.46 5.32 1.25
C TYR A 51 1.95 4.10 2.03
N PHE A 52 2.80 3.08 2.16
CA PHE A 52 2.40 1.76 2.63
C PHE A 52 3.28 1.33 3.82
N PRO A 53 2.91 1.74 5.04
CA PRO A 53 3.68 1.44 6.25
C PRO A 53 3.56 -0.03 6.66
N ASP A 54 4.46 -0.49 7.53
CA ASP A 54 4.54 -1.91 7.95
C ASP A 54 3.21 -2.47 8.47
N HIS A 55 2.51 -1.70 9.30
CA HIS A 55 1.22 -2.10 9.86
C HIS A 55 0.12 -2.22 8.79
N TYR A 56 0.21 -1.44 7.70
CA TYR A 56 -0.70 -1.58 6.57
C TYR A 56 -0.39 -2.86 5.81
N MET A 57 0.89 -3.12 5.53
CA MET A 57 1.34 -4.31 4.81
C MET A 57 0.99 -5.60 5.55
N ALA A 58 1.12 -5.63 6.87
CA ALA A 58 0.71 -6.77 7.69
C ALA A 58 -0.78 -7.08 7.54
N ARG A 59 -1.64 -6.06 7.63
CA ARG A 59 -3.10 -6.21 7.43
C ARG A 59 -3.46 -6.65 6.01
N ALA A 60 -2.84 -6.04 4.99
CA ALA A 60 -3.06 -6.41 3.59
C ALA A 60 -2.65 -7.86 3.31
N LYS A 61 -1.54 -8.32 3.90
CA LYS A 61 -1.09 -9.72 3.79
C LYS A 61 -2.07 -10.69 4.44
N GLN A 62 -2.62 -10.34 5.60
CA GLN A 62 -3.64 -11.13 6.27
C GLN A 62 -4.93 -11.21 5.44
N ALA A 63 -5.42 -10.07 4.92
CA ALA A 63 -6.58 -10.05 4.04
C ALA A 63 -6.40 -10.89 2.76
N LEU A 64 -5.19 -10.92 2.20
CA LEU A 64 -4.86 -11.80 1.06
C LEU A 64 -4.87 -13.29 1.45
N MET A 65 -4.44 -13.63 2.66
CA MET A 65 -4.50 -15.00 3.15
C MET A 65 -5.95 -15.44 3.35
N ASP A 66 -6.80 -14.56 3.89
CA ASP A 66 -8.22 -14.83 4.08
C ASP A 66 -8.96 -14.99 2.73
N LEU A 67 -8.60 -14.20 1.71
CA LEU A 67 -9.19 -14.28 0.36
C LEU A 67 -8.81 -15.57 -0.40
N ARG A 68 -7.65 -16.17 -0.07
CA ARG A 68 -7.19 -17.42 -0.71
C ARG A 68 -7.82 -18.68 -0.12
N ARG A 69 -8.59 -18.55 0.96
CA ARG A 69 -9.26 -19.64 1.66
C ARG A 69 -10.69 -19.83 1.15
#